data_AF-A0A936NF59-F1
#
_entry.id   AF-A0A936NF59-F1
#
_cell.length_a   1.000
_cell.length_b   1.000
_cell.length_c   1.000
_cell.angle_alpha   90.00
_cell.angle_beta   90.00
_cell.angle_gamma   90.00
#
_symmetry.space_group_name_H-M   'P 1'
#
loop_
_entity.id
_entity.type
_entity.pdbx_description
1 polymer ?
#
loop_
_entity_poly.entity_id
_entity_poly.type
_entity_poly.pdbx_seq_one_letter_code
_entity_poly.pdbx_strand_id
1 'polypeptide(L)'
;MKSEDRMSTKTRRQYTEEFKTEAVRLVRDSARPVAHVARDLGIADHLLYRWRAEQQQAEHQGHTRQSMRAEQEELARLRRENATLKQERDFLKRAAAFFAKESR
;
A
#
# COMPACT_ATOMS: atom_id res chain seq x y z
N MET A 1 -22.51 21.29 -51.18
CA MET A 1 -22.89 21.57 -49.78
C MET A 1 -22.57 20.33 -48.96
N LYS A 2 -21.35 20.22 -48.41
CA LYS A 2 -20.96 19.12 -47.53
C LYS A 2 -21.00 19.66 -46.11
N SER A 3 -21.97 19.21 -45.33
CA SER A 3 -22.14 19.58 -43.93
C SER A 3 -20.97 19.00 -43.13
N GLU A 4 -20.16 19.86 -42.54
CA GLU A 4 -19.15 19.49 -41.57
C GLU A 4 -19.86 19.09 -40.26
N ASP A 5 -19.84 17.80 -39.98
CA ASP A 5 -20.26 17.24 -38.70
C ASP A 5 -19.26 17.68 -37.62
N ARG A 6 -19.64 18.70 -36.84
CA ARG A 6 -18.84 19.18 -35.71
C ARG A 6 -18.81 18.09 -34.65
N MET A 7 -17.71 17.36 -34.60
CA MET A 7 -17.30 16.48 -33.50
C MET A 7 -17.30 17.27 -32.17
N SER A 8 -18.43 17.26 -31.47
CA SER A 8 -18.59 17.80 -30.12
C SER A 8 -17.89 16.86 -29.14
N THR A 9 -16.65 17.19 -28.78
CA THR A 9 -15.93 16.50 -27.70
C THR A 9 -16.58 16.86 -26.38
N LYS A 10 -17.48 15.99 -25.89
CA LYS A 10 -18.12 16.13 -24.58
C LYS A 10 -17.04 16.28 -23.50
N THR A 11 -16.92 17.47 -22.92
CA THR A 11 -15.99 17.76 -21.81
C THR A 11 -16.27 16.79 -20.66
N ARG A 12 -15.25 16.01 -20.27
CA ARG A 12 -15.36 15.07 -19.15
C ARG A 12 -15.46 15.85 -17.85
N ARG A 13 -16.49 15.57 -17.06
CA ARG A 13 -16.61 16.09 -15.69
C ARG A 13 -15.42 15.59 -14.87
N GLN A 14 -14.75 16.51 -14.18
CA GLN A 14 -13.71 16.19 -13.22
C GLN A 14 -14.28 16.26 -11.80
N TYR A 15 -13.84 15.34 -10.95
CA TYR A 15 -14.25 15.25 -9.55
C TYR A 15 -12.99 15.33 -8.69
N THR A 16 -13.05 16.08 -7.60
CA THR A 16 -11.94 16.20 -6.65
C THR A 16 -11.74 14.89 -5.89
N GLU A 17 -10.54 14.64 -5.37
CA GLU A 17 -10.26 13.41 -4.61
C GLU A 17 -11.09 13.33 -3.31
N GLU A 18 -11.35 14.49 -2.69
CA GLU A 18 -12.21 14.59 -1.51
C GLU A 18 -13.63 14.15 -1.83
N PHE A 19 -14.17 14.59 -2.98
CA PHE A 19 -15.50 14.19 -3.41
C PHE A 19 -15.59 12.68 -3.68
N LYS A 20 -14.59 12.13 -4.38
CA LYS A 20 -14.54 10.68 -4.64
C LYS A 20 -14.50 9.89 -3.33
N THR A 21 -13.70 10.36 -2.37
CA THR A 21 -13.52 9.72 -1.07
C THR A 21 -14.80 9.72 -0.24
N GLU A 22 -15.45 10.88 -0.11
CA GLU A 22 -16.71 10.97 0.61
C GLU A 22 -17.84 10.19 -0.09
N ALA A 23 -17.87 10.17 -1.43
CA ALA A 23 -18.83 9.36 -2.17
C ALA A 23 -18.67 7.85 -1.91
N VAL A 24 -17.43 7.34 -1.91
CA VAL A 24 -17.15 5.93 -1.59
C VAL A 24 -17.46 5.63 -0.12
N ARG A 25 -17.14 6.55 0.79
CA ARG A 25 -17.48 6.42 2.22
C ARG A 25 -18.98 6.33 2.44
N LEU A 26 -19.77 7.19 1.79
CA LEU A 26 -21.23 7.17 1.87
C LEU A 26 -21.82 5.82 1.44
N VAL A 27 -21.25 5.18 0.42
CA VAL A 27 -21.64 3.81 0.01
C VAL A 27 -21.33 2.79 1.10
N ARG A 28 -20.15 2.87 1.74
CA ARG A 28 -19.75 1.93 2.80
C ARG A 28 -20.62 2.07 4.04
N ASP A 29 -20.95 3.29 4.44
CA ASP A 29 -21.63 3.59 5.70
C ASP A 29 -23.15 3.40 5.61
N SER A 30 -23.76 3.63 4.43
CA SER A 30 -25.23 3.71 4.32
C SER A 30 -25.94 2.37 4.03
N ALA A 31 -25.23 1.26 3.83
CA ALA A 31 -25.77 -0.04 3.40
C ALA A 31 -26.65 -0.01 2.12
N ARG A 32 -26.71 1.14 1.42
CA ARG A 32 -27.51 1.34 0.20
C ARG A 32 -26.74 0.83 -1.03
N PRO A 33 -27.45 0.37 -2.08
CA PRO A 33 -26.80 0.01 -3.34
C PRO A 33 -26.05 1.19 -3.95
N VAL A 34 -24.91 0.91 -4.58
CA VAL A 34 -24.06 1.91 -5.28
C VAL A 34 -24.87 2.75 -6.25
N ALA A 35 -25.80 2.13 -6.99
CA ALA A 35 -26.66 2.81 -7.95
C ALA A 35 -27.58 3.86 -7.31
N HIS A 36 -28.05 3.63 -6.09
CA HIS A 36 -28.88 4.60 -5.37
C HIS A 36 -28.04 5.81 -4.97
N VAL A 37 -26.86 5.56 -4.39
CA VAL A 37 -25.95 6.63 -3.96
C VAL A 37 -25.44 7.44 -5.16
N ALA A 38 -25.13 6.78 -6.28
CA ALA A 38 -24.72 7.46 -7.50
C ALA A 38 -25.81 8.37 -8.06
N ARG A 39 -27.08 7.92 -8.03
CA ARG A 39 -28.24 8.73 -8.42
C ARG A 39 -28.43 9.94 -7.51
N ASP A 40 -28.34 9.74 -6.19
CA ASP A 40 -28.43 10.83 -5.20
C ASP A 40 -27.33 11.89 -5.42
N LEU A 41 -26.13 11.44 -5.80
CA LEU A 41 -24.98 12.30 -6.08
C LEU A 41 -24.96 12.88 -7.51
N GLY A 42 -25.91 12.49 -8.37
CA GLY A 42 -25.96 12.94 -9.77
C GLY A 42 -24.77 12.49 -10.62
N ILE A 43 -24.14 11.37 -10.27
CA ILE A 43 -23.00 10.77 -10.98
C ILE A 43 -23.39 9.45 -11.64
N ALA A 44 -22.60 9.01 -12.61
CA ALA A 44 -22.82 7.71 -13.23
C ALA A 44 -22.32 6.59 -12.31
N ASP A 45 -23.12 5.55 -12.12
CA ASP A 45 -22.85 4.43 -11.21
C ASP A 45 -21.46 3.80 -11.43
N HIS A 46 -21.06 3.64 -12.70
CA HIS A 46 -19.76 3.07 -13.06
C HIS A 46 -18.56 3.85 -12.51
N LEU A 47 -18.69 5.18 -12.33
CA LEU A 47 -17.66 6.00 -11.71
C LEU A 47 -17.50 5.65 -10.23
N LEU A 48 -18.62 5.48 -9.54
CA LEU A 48 -18.62 5.16 -8.11
C LEU A 48 -18.09 3.74 -7.86
N TYR A 49 -18.44 2.77 -8.72
CA TYR A 49 -17.81 1.44 -8.70
C TYR A 49 -16.31 1.51 -8.93
N ARG A 50 -15.87 2.32 -9.91
CA ARG A 50 -14.45 2.50 -10.22
C ARG A 50 -13.69 3.11 -9.04
N TRP A 51 -14.18 4.19 -8.45
CA TRP A 51 -13.52 4.84 -7.32
C TRP A 51 -13.42 3.92 -6.10
N ARG A 52 -14.47 3.12 -5.84
CA ARG A 52 -14.44 2.10 -4.79
C ARG A 52 -13.33 1.07 -5.05
N ALA A 53 -13.17 0.61 -6.29
CA ALA A 53 -12.11 -0.34 -6.64
C ALA A 53 -10.71 0.28 -6.54
N GLU A 54 -10.54 1.53 -7.00
CA GLU A 54 -9.29 2.28 -6.89
C GLU A 54 -8.87 2.45 -5.42
N GLN A 55 -9.80 2.80 -4.52
CA GLN A 55 -9.51 2.92 -3.09
C GLN A 55 -9.14 1.58 -2.46
N GLN A 56 -9.88 0.50 -2.76
CA GLN A 56 -9.53 -0.82 -2.26
C GLN A 56 -8.12 -1.22 -2.71
N GLN A 57 -7.77 -1.02 -3.97
CA GLN A 57 -6.43 -1.31 -4.45
C GLN A 57 -5.36 -0.47 -3.74
N ALA A 58 -5.62 0.81 -3.51
CA ALA A 58 -4.71 1.69 -2.78
C ALA A 58 -4.51 1.23 -1.33
N GLU A 59 -5.57 0.81 -0.63
CA GLU A 59 -5.50 0.24 0.72
C GLU A 59 -4.65 -1.04 0.74
N HIS A 60 -4.89 -1.97 -0.19
CA HIS A 60 -4.12 -3.21 -0.30
C HIS A 60 -2.63 -2.95 -0.59
N GLN A 61 -2.33 -2.03 -1.52
CA GLN A 61 -0.96 -1.64 -1.82
C GLN A 61 -0.28 -0.97 -0.63
N GLY A 62 -1.02 -0.12 0.12
CA GLY A 62 -0.54 0.51 1.35
C GLY A 62 -0.14 -0.53 2.40
N HIS A 63 -1.00 -1.52 2.66
CA HIS A 63 -0.73 -2.61 3.59
C HIS A 63 0.48 -3.46 3.16
N THR A 64 0.57 -3.83 1.88
CA THR A 64 1.72 -4.58 1.36
C THR A 64 3.03 -3.81 1.55
N ARG A 65 3.05 -2.51 1.27
CA ARG A 65 4.25 -1.67 1.45
C ARG A 65 4.64 -1.56 2.92
N GLN A 66 3.68 -1.46 3.84
CA GLN A 66 3.94 -1.45 5.27
C GLN A 66 4.51 -2.78 5.77
N SER A 67 3.94 -3.92 5.33
CA SER A 67 4.46 -5.26 5.66
C SER A 67 5.90 -5.42 5.20
N MET A 68 6.18 -5.11 3.93
CA MET A 68 7.54 -5.22 3.38
C MET A 68 8.54 -4.35 4.13
N ARG A 69 8.13 -3.16 4.57
CA ARG A 69 9.00 -2.29 5.37
C ARG A 69 9.30 -2.89 6.73
N ALA A 70 8.29 -3.42 7.43
CA ALA A 70 8.48 -4.08 8.71
C ALA A 70 9.40 -5.31 8.59
N GLU A 71 9.22 -6.11 7.54
CA GLU A 71 10.09 -7.25 7.23
C GLU A 71 11.55 -6.83 6.98
N GLN A 72 11.76 -5.74 6.24
CA GLN A 72 13.11 -5.20 5.99
C GLN A 72 13.79 -4.69 7.26
N GLU A 73 13.05 -4.02 8.14
CA GLU A 73 13.55 -3.52 9.42
C GLU A 73 13.97 -4.69 10.33
N GLU A 74 13.17 -5.75 10.40
CA GLU A 74 13.51 -6.95 11.17
C GLU A 74 14.70 -7.71 10.56
N LEU A 75 14.77 -7.85 9.23
CA LEU A 75 15.93 -8.44 8.57
C LEU A 75 17.22 -7.67 8.85
N ALA A 76 17.17 -6.33 8.89
CA ALA A 76 18.32 -5.52 9.23
C ALA A 76 18.75 -5.71 10.69
N ARG A 77 17.80 -5.79 11.62
CA ARG A 77 18.05 -6.07 13.03
C ARG A 77 18.71 -7.44 13.21
N LEU A 78 18.12 -8.49 12.63
CA LEU A 78 18.64 -9.86 12.71
C LEU A 78 20.05 -9.98 12.11
N ARG A 79 20.34 -9.27 11.01
CA ARG A 79 21.69 -9.25 10.43
C ARG A 79 22.72 -8.62 11.36
N ARG A 80 22.37 -7.55 12.06
CA ARG A 80 23.25 -6.91 13.04
C ARG A 80 23.51 -7.84 14.22
N GLU A 81 22.45 -8.41 14.79
CA GLU A 81 22.55 -9.35 15.90
C GLU A 81 23.39 -10.58 15.52
N ASN A 82 23.17 -11.14 14.33
CA ASN A 82 23.96 -12.26 13.84
C ASN A 82 25.45 -11.91 13.66
N ALA A 83 25.75 -10.68 13.24
CA ALA A 83 27.13 -10.21 13.13
C ALA A 83 27.79 -10.10 14.52
N THR A 84 27.09 -9.51 15.50
CA THR A 84 27.55 -9.43 16.89
C THR A 84 27.80 -10.83 17.48
N LEU A 85 26.83 -11.73 17.35
CA LEU A 85 26.95 -13.11 17.84
C LEU A 85 28.12 -13.86 17.21
N LYS A 86 28.37 -13.65 15.91
CA LYS A 86 29.54 -14.24 15.23
C LYS A 86 30.85 -13.70 15.79
N GLN A 87 30.95 -12.39 16.05
CA GLN A 87 32.13 -11.77 16.64
C GLN A 87 32.38 -12.30 18.06
N GLU A 88 31.36 -12.36 18.90
CA GLU A 88 31.45 -12.90 20.27
C GLU A 88 31.88 -14.36 20.26
N ARG A 89 31.24 -15.20 19.42
CA ARG A 89 31.62 -16.60 19.24
C ARG A 89 33.09 -16.74 18.84
N ASP A 90 33.54 -15.92 17.90
CA ASP A 90 34.92 -16.01 17.39
C ASP A 90 35.94 -15.53 18.41
N PHE A 91 35.60 -14.50 19.20
CA PHE A 91 36.40 -14.07 20.34
C PHE A 91 36.55 -15.18 21.37
N LEU A 92 35.44 -15.81 21.79
CA LEU A 92 35.45 -16.90 22.77
C LEU A 92 36.27 -18.10 22.28
N LYS A 93 36.16 -18.47 20.99
CA LYS A 93 36.97 -19.52 20.39
C LYS A 93 38.46 -19.21 20.44
N ARG A 94 38.86 -17.96 20.15
CA ARG A 94 40.26 -17.53 20.24
C ARG A 94 40.77 -17.57 21.69
N ALA A 95 39.96 -17.10 22.64
CA ALA A 95 40.29 -17.15 24.06
C ALA A 95 40.48 -18.59 24.55
N ALA A 96 39.55 -19.49 24.24
CA ALA A 96 39.66 -20.90 24.59
C ALA A 96 40.92 -21.56 24.00
N ALA A 97 41.24 -21.25 22.74
CA ALA A 97 42.46 -21.75 22.09
C ALA A 97 43.75 -21.19 22.72
N PHE A 98 43.73 -19.96 23.22
CA PHE A 98 44.86 -19.38 23.94
C PHE A 98 45.09 -20.10 25.28
N PHE A 99 44.04 -20.23 26.10
CA PHE A 99 44.15 -20.89 27.40
C PHE A 99 44.57 -22.36 27.30
N ALA A 100 44.06 -23.10 26.29
CA ALA A 100 44.45 -24.49 26.07
C ALA A 100 45.94 -24.67 25.69
N LYS A 101 46.58 -23.64 25.13
CA LYS A 101 48.02 -23.67 24.82
C LYS A 101 48.89 -23.38 26.05
N GLU A 102 48.45 -22.48 26.93
CA GLU A 102 49.18 -22.10 28.14
C GLU A 102 49.15 -23.19 29.23
N SER A 103 48.14 -24.05 29.22
CA SER A 103 47.98 -25.17 30.16
C SER A 103 48.79 -26.43 29.80
N ARG A 104 49.76 -26.34 28.87
CA ARG A 104 50.57 -27.47 28.40
C ARG A 104 52.02 -27.36 28.86
#